data_AF-A0AAD5YK61-F1
#
_entry.id   AF-A0AAD5YK61-F1
#
_cell.length_a   1.000
_cell.length_b   1.000
_cell.length_c   1.000
_cell.angle_alpha   90.00
_cell.angle_beta   90.00
_cell.angle_gamma   90.00
#
_symmetry.space_group_name_H-M   'P 1'
#
loop_
_entity.id
_entity.type
_entity.pdbx_description
1 polymer ?
#
loop_
_entity_poly.entity_id
_entity_poly.type
_entity_poly.pdbx_seq_one_letter_code
_entity_poly.pdbx_strand_id
1 'polypeptide(L)'
;MEVRPTLTRPPSANLHTSIEQGSSRPAKRPRFPDKGNQPTVPTFVIRGIINDPNTVADPRKAVKQFYKVASLPDPPLRLAIGLVAVGAIKQQLGKIGEGVDQYASWSEDLGFD
;
A
#
# COMPACT_ATOMS: atom_id res chain seq x y z
N MET A 1 28.02 -2.15 -61.60
CA MET A 1 28.40 -3.17 -60.61
C MET A 1 29.29 -2.46 -59.60
N GLU A 2 28.67 -1.79 -58.62
CA GLU A 2 29.35 -0.86 -57.71
C GLU A 2 29.68 -1.57 -56.39
N VAL A 3 30.97 -1.61 -56.05
CA VAL A 3 31.47 -2.20 -54.82
C VAL A 3 31.76 -1.07 -53.84
N ARG A 4 30.94 -0.96 -52.79
CA ARG A 4 31.13 -0.01 -51.68
C ARG A 4 32.01 -0.65 -50.59
N PRO A 5 33.12 -0.02 -50.17
CA PRO A 5 33.82 -0.40 -48.95
C PRO A 5 33.35 0.41 -47.72
N THR A 6 33.70 -0.15 -46.56
CA THR A 6 32.89 -0.24 -45.34
C THR A 6 33.13 0.88 -44.31
N LEU A 7 32.08 1.11 -43.52
CA LEU A 7 31.92 1.96 -42.35
C LEU A 7 32.90 1.64 -41.18
N THR A 8 33.69 2.63 -40.72
CA THR A 8 34.15 2.72 -39.32
C THR A 8 34.30 4.20 -38.92
N ARG A 9 33.40 4.73 -38.09
CA ARG A 9 33.51 6.09 -37.53
C ARG A 9 34.15 6.02 -36.13
N PRO A 10 35.22 6.78 -35.85
CA PRO A 10 35.87 6.79 -34.54
C PRO A 10 35.01 7.46 -33.44
N PRO A 11 35.28 7.17 -32.14
CA PRO A 11 34.47 7.55 -31.00
C PRO A 11 34.40 9.07 -30.80
N SER A 12 33.19 9.58 -30.59
CA SER A 12 32.92 11.00 -30.36
C SER A 12 33.66 11.52 -29.13
N ALA A 13 34.59 12.45 -29.37
CA ALA A 13 35.26 13.23 -28.36
C ALA A 13 34.29 14.16 -27.62
N ASN A 14 34.50 14.28 -26.31
CA ASN A 14 33.81 15.19 -25.40
C ASN A 14 33.98 16.65 -25.83
N LEU A 15 32.88 17.39 -25.93
CA LEU A 15 32.89 18.86 -26.01
C LEU A 15 32.17 19.42 -24.79
N HIS A 16 32.95 20.12 -23.96
CA HIS A 16 32.52 21.09 -22.98
C HIS A 16 31.53 22.07 -23.64
N THR A 17 30.30 22.12 -23.14
CA THR A 17 29.45 23.31 -23.29
C THR A 17 29.04 23.74 -21.89
N SER A 18 29.76 24.75 -21.39
CA SER A 18 29.26 25.61 -20.33
C SER A 18 28.06 26.37 -20.90
N ILE A 19 26.86 26.09 -20.38
CA ILE A 19 25.72 26.99 -20.51
C ILE A 19 25.37 27.49 -19.12
N GLU A 20 25.13 28.79 -19.11
CA GLU A 20 25.19 29.75 -18.04
C GLU A 20 24.22 29.50 -16.88
N GLN A 21 24.65 30.04 -15.74
CA GLN A 21 23.88 30.24 -14.52
C GLN A 21 22.54 30.94 -14.83
N GLY A 22 21.44 30.27 -14.54
CA GLY A 22 20.11 30.87 -14.68
C GLY A 22 18.96 29.90 -14.49
N SER A 23 18.96 29.11 -13.42
CA SER A 23 17.76 28.38 -13.00
C SER A 23 17.81 28.12 -11.51
N SER A 24 16.92 28.80 -10.79
CA SER A 24 16.62 28.58 -9.38
C SER A 24 16.24 27.12 -9.15
N ARG A 25 17.23 26.27 -8.87
CA ARG A 25 16.97 24.95 -8.30
C ARG A 25 16.22 25.20 -7.00
N PRO A 26 14.98 24.71 -6.84
CA PRO A 26 14.34 24.82 -5.54
C PRO A 26 15.28 24.15 -4.54
N ALA A 27 15.58 24.86 -3.45
CA ALA A 27 16.44 24.38 -2.37
C ALA A 27 16.17 22.90 -2.16
N LYS A 28 17.24 22.07 -2.14
CA LYS A 28 17.14 20.64 -1.83
C LYS A 28 16.25 20.53 -0.58
N ARG A 29 14.99 20.15 -0.76
CA ARG A 29 14.11 19.87 0.37
C ARG A 29 14.89 18.86 1.23
N PRO A 30 14.95 19.03 2.56
CA PRO A 30 15.54 18.01 3.41
C PRO A 30 14.95 16.68 2.98
N ARG A 31 15.78 15.76 2.49
CA ARG A 31 15.29 14.41 2.22
C ARG A 31 14.85 13.87 3.56
N PHE A 32 13.54 13.71 3.75
CA PHE A 32 13.02 12.99 4.90
C PHE A 32 13.73 11.63 4.94
N PRO A 33 14.10 11.13 6.14
CA PRO A 33 14.76 9.84 6.27
C PRO A 33 13.98 8.78 5.48
N ASP A 34 14.66 8.12 4.55
CA ASP A 34 14.06 7.06 3.74
C ASP A 34 13.81 5.85 4.65
N LYS A 35 12.60 5.80 5.21
CA LYS A 35 12.14 4.66 6.01
C LYS A 35 11.68 3.49 5.13
N GLY A 36 11.75 3.60 3.80
CA GLY A 36 11.21 2.62 2.85
C GLY A 36 11.77 1.20 3.00
N ASN A 37 12.98 1.07 3.55
CA ASN A 37 13.65 -0.23 3.78
C ASN A 37 13.70 -0.66 5.26
N GLN A 38 13.00 0.03 6.17
CA GLN A 38 12.95 -0.37 7.57
C GLN A 38 11.89 -1.46 7.78
N PRO A 39 12.16 -2.55 8.53
CA PRO A 39 11.19 -3.62 8.76
C PRO A 39 9.95 -3.17 9.56
N THR A 40 9.97 -1.95 10.11
CA THR A 40 8.88 -1.34 10.87
C THR A 40 7.88 -0.59 10.01
N VAL A 41 8.18 -0.27 8.74
CA VAL A 41 7.17 0.40 7.90
C VAL A 41 6.11 -0.59 7.44
N PRO A 42 4.81 -0.22 7.50
CA PRO A 42 3.71 -1.13 7.11
C PRO A 42 3.91 -1.74 5.72
N THR A 43 4.48 -0.98 4.78
CA THR A 43 4.75 -1.47 3.42
C THR A 43 5.69 -2.67 3.39
N PHE A 44 6.75 -2.67 4.20
CA PHE A 44 7.74 -3.74 4.21
C PHE A 44 7.17 -5.02 4.85
N VAL A 45 6.41 -4.87 5.94
CA VAL A 45 5.70 -5.97 6.61
C VAL A 45 4.67 -6.61 5.67
N ILE A 46 3.82 -5.79 5.03
CA ILE A 46 2.80 -6.29 4.09
C ILE A 46 3.47 -7.01 2.91
N ARG A 47 4.56 -6.46 2.37
CA ARG A 47 5.30 -7.09 1.27
C ARG A 47 5.90 -8.44 1.69
N GLY A 48 6.38 -8.55 2.93
CA GLY A 48 6.86 -9.82 3.49
C GLY A 48 5.74 -10.86 3.56
N ILE A 49 4.57 -10.47 4.08
CA ILE A 49 3.39 -11.34 4.18
C ILE A 49 2.94 -11.80 2.79
N ILE A 50 2.81 -10.89 1.82
CA ILE A 50 2.34 -11.24 0.45
C ILE A 50 3.26 -12.28 -0.22
N ASN A 51 4.56 -12.22 0.06
CA ASN A 51 5.52 -13.14 -0.54
C ASN A 51 5.66 -14.46 0.22
N ASP A 52 5.01 -14.62 1.38
CA ASP A 52 5.06 -15.86 2.16
C ASP A 52 4.04 -16.87 1.60
N PRO A 53 4.48 -17.99 1.00
CA PRO A 53 3.58 -19.00 0.45
C PRO A 53 2.66 -19.66 1.49
N ASN A 54 2.99 -19.59 2.78
CA ASN A 54 2.18 -20.16 3.87
C ASN A 54 1.04 -19.25 4.34
N THR A 55 0.98 -18.00 3.86
CA THR A 55 -0.06 -17.05 4.25
C THR A 55 -1.24 -17.00 3.28
N VAL A 56 -1.17 -17.71 2.15
CA VAL A 56 -2.19 -17.65 1.10
C VAL A 56 -3.31 -18.66 1.37
N ALA A 57 -4.49 -18.15 1.72
CA ALA A 57 -5.70 -18.97 1.83
C ALA A 57 -6.20 -19.44 0.45
N ASP A 58 -6.91 -20.58 0.42
CA ASP A 58 -7.45 -21.13 -0.83
C ASP A 58 -8.59 -20.24 -1.39
N PRO A 59 -8.38 -19.57 -2.56
CA PRO A 59 -9.36 -18.66 -3.13
C PRO A 59 -10.64 -19.38 -3.59
N ARG A 60 -10.57 -20.66 -3.96
CA ARG A 60 -11.74 -21.43 -4.41
C ARG A 60 -12.73 -21.64 -3.26
N LYS A 61 -12.22 -21.83 -2.05
CA LYS A 61 -13.06 -21.93 -0.83
C LYS A 61 -13.70 -20.59 -0.48
N ALA A 62 -12.98 -19.48 -0.67
CA ALA A 62 -13.54 -18.15 -0.46
C ALA A 62 -14.70 -17.85 -1.41
N VAL A 63 -14.55 -18.16 -2.71
CA VAL A 63 -15.61 -17.99 -3.72
C VAL A 63 -16.89 -18.75 -3.35
N LYS A 64 -16.77 -20.01 -2.90
CA LYS A 64 -17.93 -20.79 -2.43
C LYS A 64 -18.68 -20.10 -1.29
N GLN A 65 -17.95 -19.48 -0.36
CA GLN A 65 -18.56 -18.78 0.77
C GLN A 65 -19.28 -17.50 0.33
N PHE A 66 -18.75 -16.76 -0.65
CA PHE A 66 -19.44 -15.59 -1.21
C PHE A 66 -20.77 -15.96 -1.87
N TYR A 67 -20.81 -17.03 -2.67
CA TYR A 67 -22.06 -17.51 -3.26
C TYR A 67 -23.08 -17.94 -2.19
N LYS A 68 -22.62 -18.59 -1.12
CA LYS A 68 -23.49 -18.94 0.01
C LYS A 68 -24.10 -17.71 0.66
N VAL A 69 -23.31 -16.64 0.84
CA VAL A 69 -23.81 -15.38 1.43
C VAL A 69 -24.78 -14.67 0.49
N ALA A 70 -24.52 -14.67 -0.81
CA ALA A 70 -25.44 -14.10 -1.80
C ALA A 70 -26.78 -14.85 -1.88
N SER A 71 -26.81 -16.13 -1.48
CA SER A 71 -28.04 -16.93 -1.42
C SER A 71 -28.86 -16.76 -0.12
N LEU A 72 -28.39 -15.96 0.84
CA LEU A 72 -29.14 -15.69 2.07
C LEU A 72 -30.29 -14.71 1.77
N PRO A 73 -31.46 -14.89 2.40
CA PRO A 73 -32.59 -13.97 2.24
C PRO A 73 -32.28 -12.56 2.75
N ASP A 74 -31.39 -12.44 3.74
CA ASP A 74 -30.87 -11.17 4.25
C ASP A 74 -29.33 -11.27 4.37
N PRO A 75 -28.58 -10.80 3.36
CA PRO A 75 -27.13 -10.92 3.36
C PRO A 75 -26.47 -9.87 4.27
N PRO A 76 -25.51 -10.27 5.12
CA PRO A 76 -24.75 -9.32 5.94
C PRO A 76 -23.96 -8.32 5.08
N LEU A 77 -24.00 -7.05 5.46
CA LEU A 77 -23.30 -5.96 4.74
C LEU A 77 -21.78 -6.15 4.68
N ARG A 78 -21.17 -6.69 5.75
CA ARG A 78 -19.73 -6.94 5.83
C ARG A 78 -19.49 -8.36 6.30
N LEU A 79 -18.71 -9.12 5.53
CA LEU A 79 -18.33 -10.49 5.84
C LEU A 79 -16.81 -10.62 5.96
N ALA A 80 -16.37 -11.13 7.10
CA ALA A 80 -14.99 -11.51 7.32
C ALA A 80 -14.75 -12.93 6.79
N ILE A 81 -13.78 -13.11 5.89
CA ILE A 81 -13.40 -14.42 5.36
C ILE A 81 -12.02 -14.81 5.89
N GLY A 82 -11.95 -15.98 6.54
CA GLY A 82 -10.74 -16.51 7.16
C GLY A 82 -10.64 -16.18 8.64
N LEU A 83 -10.04 -17.11 9.42
CA LEU A 83 -9.96 -16.99 10.88
C LEU A 83 -9.09 -15.81 11.33
N VAL A 84 -8.03 -15.49 10.58
CA VAL A 84 -7.17 -14.33 10.86
C VAL A 84 -7.96 -13.04 10.70
N ALA A 85 -8.77 -12.91 9.64
CA ALA A 85 -9.60 -11.74 9.42
C ALA A 85 -10.66 -11.57 10.53
N VAL A 86 -11.29 -12.68 10.95
CA VAL A 86 -12.24 -12.67 12.07
C VAL A 86 -11.56 -12.21 13.36
N GLY A 87 -10.37 -12.73 13.67
CA GLY A 87 -9.59 -12.34 14.85
C GLY A 87 -9.22 -10.85 14.83
N ALA A 88 -8.72 -10.36 13.70
CA ALA A 88 -8.35 -8.96 13.53
C ALA A 88 -9.55 -8.01 13.70
N ILE A 89 -10.70 -8.36 13.12
CA ILE A 89 -11.92 -7.54 13.23
C ILE A 89 -12.42 -7.55 14.68
N LYS A 90 -12.46 -8.70 15.35
CA LYS A 90 -12.86 -8.77 16.76
C LYS A 90 -11.95 -7.93 17.66
N GLN A 91 -10.63 -7.99 17.44
CA GLN A 91 -9.68 -7.19 18.19
C GLN A 91 -9.91 -5.69 17.95
N GLN A 92 -10.13 -5.28 16.70
CA GLN A 92 -10.39 -3.89 16.37
C GLN A 92 -11.71 -3.41 16.97
N LEU A 93 -12.75 -4.25 16.94
CA LEU A 93 -14.04 -3.93 17.52
C LEU A 93 -13.94 -3.75 19.05
N GLY A 94 -13.13 -4.57 19.73
CA GLY A 94 -12.82 -4.39 21.14
C GLY A 94 -12.21 -3.02 21.44
N LYS A 95 -11.18 -2.62 20.67
CA LYS A 95 -10.55 -1.29 20.83
C LYS A 95 -11.51 -0.14 20.55
N ILE A 96 -12.39 -0.30 19.56
CA ILE A 96 -13.43 0.69 19.26
C ILE A 96 -14.41 0.78 20.44
N GLY A 97 -14.88 -0.35 20.97
CA GLY A 97 -15.76 -0.39 22.13
C GLY A 97 -15.15 0.29 23.35
N GLU A 98 -13.89 -0.03 23.67
CA GLU A 98 -13.14 0.63 24.75
C GLU A 98 -13.07 2.15 24.55
N GLY A 99 -12.81 2.61 23.33
CA GLY A 99 -12.79 4.03 23.01
C GLY A 99 -14.17 4.68 23.15
N VAL A 100 -15.23 3.99 22.71
CA VAL A 100 -16.61 4.47 22.87
C VAL A 100 -16.93 4.64 24.35
N ASP A 101 -16.63 3.64 25.19
CA ASP A 101 -16.92 3.70 26.62
C ASP A 101 -16.11 4.80 27.33
N GLN A 102 -14.83 4.97 26.97
CA GLN A 102 -13.95 5.99 27.54
C GLN A 102 -14.41 7.41 27.24
N TYR A 103 -14.93 7.65 26.03
CA TYR A 103 -15.33 8.97 25.57
C TYR A 103 -16.86 9.15 25.51
N ALA A 104 -17.63 8.21 26.06
CA ALA A 104 -19.09 8.28 26.10
C ALA A 104 -19.56 9.56 26.80
N SER A 105 -18.92 9.93 27.90
CA SER A 105 -19.22 11.15 28.68
C SER A 105 -19.05 12.44 27.87
N TRP A 106 -18.20 12.44 26.83
CA TRP A 106 -18.04 13.60 25.94
C TRP A 106 -19.23 13.78 25.01
N SER A 107 -20.07 12.76 24.86
CA SER A 107 -21.27 12.79 24.02
C SER A 107 -22.53 13.15 24.80
N GLU A 108 -22.51 13.10 26.14
CA GLU A 108 -23.69 13.36 26.99
C GLU A 108 -24.12 14.84 26.95
N ASP A 109 -23.18 15.78 26.81
CA ASP A 109 -23.44 17.23 26.78
C ASP A 109 -23.87 17.76 25.40
N LEU A 110 -24.01 16.87 24.40
CA LEU A 110 -24.33 17.23 23.01
C LEU A 110 -25.80 16.97 22.63
N GLY A 111 -26.63 16.55 23.58
CA GLY A 111 -28.08 16.43 23.37
C GLY A 111 -28.74 17.79 23.17
N PHE A 112 -29.71 17.87 22.26
CA PHE A 112 -30.56 19.06 22.13
C PHE A 112 -31.63 19.05 23.25
N ASP A 113 -31.78 20.17 23.96
CA ASP A 113 -32.90 20.46 24.87
C ASP A 113 -34.23 20.60 24.11
#